data_AF-X1PYZ8-F1
#
_entry.id   AF-X1PYZ8-F1
#
_cell.length_a   1.000
_cell.length_b   1.000
_cell.length_c   1.000
_cell.angle_alpha   90.00
_cell.angle_beta   90.00
_cell.angle_gamma   90.00
#
_symmetry.space_group_name_H-M   'P 1'
#
loop_
_entity.id
_entity.type
_entity.pdbx_description
1 polymer ?
#
loop_
_entity_poly.entity_id
_entity_poly.type
_entity_poly.pdbx_seq_one_letter_code
_entity_poly.pdbx_strand_id
1 'polypeptide(L)' 'MVEQLWQTTLKAIAECPCEEGCPSCVQSPKCDNNNKPLDKKAAQLLLEGLLKE' A
#
# COMPACT_ATOMS: atom_id res chain seq x y z
N MET A 1 -4.30 -7.12 16.56
CA MET A 1 -4.66 -7.98 15.40
C MET A 1 -4.65 -7.19 14.10
N VAL A 2 -5.44 -6.11 13.95
CA VAL A 2 -5.45 -5.28 12.73
C VAL A 2 -4.18 -4.43 12.56
N GLU A 3 -3.66 -3.85 13.63
CA GLU A 3 -2.42 -3.04 13.58
C GLU A 3 -1.21 -3.82 13.03
N GLN A 4 -1.05 -5.09 13.43
CA GLN A 4 -0.01 -5.98 12.89
C GLN A 4 -0.16 -6.21 11.38
N LEU A 5 -1.40 -6.25 10.86
CA LEU A 5 -1.64 -6.34 9.43
C LEU A 5 -1.21 -5.05 8.73
N TRP A 6 -1.47 -3.89 9.31
CA TRP A 6 -1.01 -2.62 8.76
C TRP A 6 0.52 -2.50 8.75
N GLN A 7 1.18 -2.89 9.84
CA GLN A 7 2.65 -2.93 9.91
C GLN A 7 3.24 -3.88 8.85
N THR A 8 2.66 -5.08 8.71
CA THR A 8 3.10 -6.07 7.71
C THR A 8 2.86 -5.57 6.28
N THR A 9 1.74 -4.90 6.04
CA THR A 9 1.40 -4.32 4.73
C THR A 9 2.36 -3.18 4.38
N LEU A 10 2.64 -2.28 5.32
CA LEU A 10 3.59 -1.18 5.14
C LEU A 10 4.97 -1.71 4.79
N LYS A 11 5.43 -2.76 5.49
CA LYS A 11 6.70 -3.44 5.19
C LYS A 11 6.70 -4.03 3.77
N ALA A 12 5.66 -4.76 3.39
CA ALA A 12 5.55 -5.36 2.06
C ALA A 12 5.58 -4.30 0.93
N ILE A 13 4.90 -3.16 1.13
CA ILE A 13 4.92 -2.06 0.18
C ILE A 13 6.31 -1.41 0.11
N ALA A 14 6.95 -1.17 1.27
CA ALA A 14 8.27 -0.56 1.34
C ALA A 14 9.38 -1.40 0.69
N GLU A 15 9.35 -2.71 0.89
CA GLU A 15 10.33 -3.66 0.32
C GLU A 15 10.11 -3.95 -1.17
N CYS A 16 8.95 -3.59 -1.72
CA CYS A 16 8.68 -3.77 -3.14
C CYS A 16 9.65 -2.91 -4.00
N PRO A 17 10.33 -3.45 -5.02
CA PRO A 17 11.35 -2.72 -5.78
C PRO A 17 10.78 -1.68 -6.76
N CYS A 18 9.45 -1.52 -6.86
CA CYS A 18 8.85 -0.51 -7.74
C CYS A 18 8.97 0.91 -7.19
N GLU A 19 9.00 1.88 -8.11
CA GLU A 19 9.10 3.30 -7.79
C GLU A 19 7.71 3.94 -7.61
N GLU A 20 6.82 3.80 -8.61
CA GLU A 20 5.50 4.45 -8.59
C GLU A 20 4.44 3.63 -7.86
N GLY A 21 4.40 2.31 -8.07
CA GLY A 21 3.37 1.41 -7.58
C GLY A 21 3.12 0.30 -8.59
N CYS A 22 2.84 -0.92 -8.12
CA CYS A 22 2.66 -2.06 -9.01
C CYS A 22 1.60 -3.05 -8.50
N PRO A 23 1.14 -3.98 -9.36
CA PRO A 23 0.16 -4.99 -8.97
C PRO A 23 0.56 -5.84 -7.76
N SER A 24 1.86 -6.01 -7.53
CA SER A 24 2.35 -6.84 -6.42
C SER A 24 2.29 -6.14 -5.05
N CYS A 25 2.12 -4.81 -4.99
CA CYS A 25 2.17 -4.08 -3.72
C CYS A 25 0.89 -3.32 -3.36
N VAL A 26 0.25 -2.63 -4.33
CA VAL A 26 -0.84 -1.68 -4.02
C VAL A 26 -2.07 -1.86 -4.91
N GLN A 27 -2.19 -2.97 -5.63
CA GLN A 27 -3.38 -3.25 -6.44
C GLN A 27 -4.53 -3.79 -5.60
N SER A 28 -5.71 -3.28 -5.91
CA SER A 28 -6.97 -3.85 -5.46
C SER A 28 -7.64 -4.61 -6.60
N PRO A 29 -8.06 -5.88 -6.39
CA PRO A 29 -8.84 -6.63 -7.35
C PRO A 29 -10.25 -6.06 -7.56
N LYS A 30 -10.66 -5.09 -6.73
CA LYS A 30 -11.96 -4.41 -6.79
C LYS A 30 -11.86 -2.94 -7.23
N CYS A 31 -10.76 -2.53 -7.86
CA CYS A 31 -10.61 -1.15 -8.33
C CYS A 31 -11.30 -0.96 -9.69
N ASP A 32 -12.33 -0.11 -9.72
CA ASP A 32 -13.11 0.17 -10.95
C ASP A 32 -12.30 0.95 -12.00
N ASN A 33 -11.35 1.79 -11.59
CA ASN A 33 -10.52 2.57 -12.51
C ASN A 33 -9.25 1.82 -12.97
N ASN A 34 -9.29 0.48 -13.00
CA ASN A 34 -8.17 -0.38 -13.42
C ASN A 34 -6.85 -0.08 -12.68
N ASN A 35 -6.93 0.38 -11.42
CA ASN A 35 -5.79 0.81 -10.61
C ASN A 35 -4.90 1.86 -11.31
N LYS A 36 -5.47 2.87 -11.98
CA LYS A 36 -4.68 3.95 -12.57
C LYS A 36 -4.94 5.30 -11.87
N PRO A 37 -3.89 5.95 -11.31
CA PRO A 37 -2.53 5.42 -11.07
C PRO A 37 -2.47 4.41 -9.92
N LEU A 38 -1.46 3.52 -9.93
CA LEU A 38 -1.00 2.81 -8.73
C LEU A 38 -0.01 3.72 -8.03
N ASP A 39 -0.32 4.14 -6.79
CA ASP A 39 0.53 5.07 -6.04
C ASP A 39 1.02 4.44 -4.72
N LYS A 40 2.29 4.03 -4.74
CA LYS A 40 3.04 3.45 -3.62
C LYS A 40 3.21 4.46 -2.49
N LYS A 41 3.52 5.72 -2.81
CA LYS A 41 3.78 6.75 -1.80
C LYS A 41 2.50 7.10 -1.05
N ALA A 42 1.39 7.24 -1.76
CA ALA A 42 0.09 7.46 -1.13
C ALA A 42 -0.30 6.31 -0.20
N ALA A 43 -0.10 5.05 -0.64
CA ALA A 43 -0.39 3.88 0.20
C ALA A 43 0.46 3.84 1.49
N GLN A 44 1.75 4.18 1.40
CA GLN A 44 2.63 4.29 2.56
C GLN A 44 2.16 5.37 3.53
N LEU A 45 1.86 6.58 3.02
CA LEU A 45 1.39 7.71 3.84
C LEU A 45 0.12 7.36 4.63
N LEU A 46 -0.83 6.68 4.00
CA LEU A 46 -2.06 6.26 4.66
C LEU A 46 -1.81 5.25 5.78
N LEU A 47 -0.99 4.21 5.52
CA LEU A 47 -0.65 3.20 6.53
C LEU A 47 0.15 3.79 7.69
N GLU A 48 1.10 4.68 7.41
CA GLU A 48 1.83 5.41 8.46
C GLU A 48 0.92 6.30 9.29
N GLY A 49 -0.12 6.90 8.70
CA GLY A 49 -1.14 7.64 9.43
C GLY A 49 -1.93 6.75 10.38
N LEU A 50 -2.41 5.60 9.89
CA LEU A 50 -3.17 4.62 10.68
C LEU A 50 -2.37 4.00 11.84
N LEU A 51 -1.04 3.95 11.73
CA LEU A 51 -0.15 3.40 12.76
C LEU A 51 0.31 4.43 13.81
N LYS A 52 -0.06 5.70 13.67
CA LYS A 52 0.26 6.78 14.61
C LYS A 52 -0.83 7.01 15.67
N GLU A 53 -1.94 6.27 15.59
CA GLU A 53 -3.09 6.35 16.51
C GLU A 53 -3.04 5.30 17.63
#